data_AF-A0A3N2I9I2-F1
#
_entry.id   AF-A0A3N2I9I2-F1
#
_cell.length_a   1.000
_cell.length_b   1.000
_cell.length_c   1.000
_cell.angle_alpha   90.00
_cell.angle_beta   90.00
_cell.angle_gamma   90.00
#
_symmetry.space_group_name_H-M   'P 1'
#
loop_
_entity.id
_entity.type
_entity.pdbx_description
1 polymer ?
#
loop_
_entity_poly.entity_id
_entity_poly.type
_entity_poly.pdbx_seq_one_letter_code
_entity_poly.pdbx_strand_id
1 'polypeptide(L)'
;MVAHSYRTETGGLDFYELEFWDGPDQVFDAAGRFVMSDWVTDSRVPGDEGGLIDALTRGVDVTWWTDRERIDAFWSTHWDPR
;
A
#
# COMPACT_ATOMS: atom_id res chain seq x y z
N MET A 1 -3.21 6.87 3.04
CA MET A 1 -2.87 5.66 2.26
C MET A 1 -1.80 4.91 3.02
N VAL A 2 -1.81 3.59 2.94
CA VAL A 2 -0.87 2.74 3.65
C VAL A 2 0.03 2.05 2.65
N ALA A 3 1.33 1.99 2.95
CA ALA A 3 2.27 1.14 2.24
C ALA A 3 2.84 0.07 3.17
N HIS A 4 3.10 -1.10 2.61
CA HIS A 4 3.68 -2.24 3.31
C HIS A 4 4.73 -2.92 2.44
N SER A 5 5.74 -3.53 3.04
CA SER A 5 6.76 -4.30 2.33
C SER A 5 6.64 -5.78 2.67
N TYR A 6 6.50 -6.62 1.67
CA TYR A 6 6.56 -8.06 1.82
C TYR A 6 8.00 -8.55 1.68
N ARG A 7 8.36 -9.46 2.58
CA ARG A 7 9.68 -10.10 2.62
C ARG A 7 9.54 -11.57 2.30
N THR A 8 10.53 -12.12 1.61
CA THR A 8 10.66 -13.56 1.42
C THR A 8 10.96 -14.25 2.76
N GLU A 9 10.82 -15.59 2.80
CA GLU A 9 11.20 -16.39 3.98
C GLU A 9 12.66 -16.20 4.39
N THR A 10 13.53 -15.84 3.44
CA THR A 10 14.95 -15.56 3.65
C THR A 10 15.25 -14.11 4.04
N GLY A 11 14.22 -13.26 4.17
CA GLY A 11 14.34 -11.84 4.53
C GLY A 11 14.66 -10.89 3.37
N GLY A 12 14.74 -11.41 2.13
CA GLY A 12 14.84 -10.57 0.94
C GLY A 12 13.58 -9.74 0.72
N LEU A 13 13.70 -8.56 0.11
CA LEU A 13 12.51 -7.85 -0.37
C LEU A 13 11.86 -8.66 -1.49
N ASP A 14 10.55 -8.87 -1.40
CA ASP A 14 9.75 -9.48 -2.46
C ASP A 14 9.05 -8.39 -3.28
N PHE A 15 8.11 -7.67 -2.65
CA PHE A 15 7.43 -6.53 -3.24
C PHE A 15 6.90 -5.55 -2.18
N TYR A 16 6.51 -4.37 -2.64
CA TYR A 16 5.76 -3.39 -1.89
C TYR A 16 4.30 -3.41 -2.30
N GLU A 17 3.41 -3.17 -1.35
CA GLU A 17 1.98 -3.07 -1.54
C GLU A 17 1.50 -1.70 -1.06
N LEU A 18 0.45 -1.20 -1.71
CA LEU A 18 -0.21 0.04 -1.38
C LEU A 18 -1.71 -0.18 -1.31
N GLU A 19 -2.31 0.24 -0.20
CA GLU A 19 -3.71 -0.02 0.12
C GLU A 19 -4.42 1.23 0.69
N PHE A 20 -5.69 1.33 0.35
CA PHE A 20 -6.67 2.26 0.90
C PHE A 20 -7.53 1.56 1.94
N TRP A 21 -6.92 1.25 3.10
CA TRP A 21 -7.50 0.46 4.19
C TRP A 21 -8.99 0.76 4.54
N ASP A 22 -9.38 2.04 4.57
CA ASP A 22 -10.77 2.49 4.78
C ASP A 22 -11.25 3.45 3.66
N GLY A 23 -10.63 3.35 2.49
CA GLY A 23 -10.79 4.28 1.38
C GLY A 23 -11.51 3.67 0.17
N PRO A 24 -11.41 4.32 -0.99
CA PRO A 24 -12.08 3.86 -2.19
C PRO A 24 -11.32 2.69 -2.86
N ASP A 25 -12.07 1.74 -3.44
CA ASP A 25 -11.53 0.62 -4.22
C ASP A 25 -10.74 1.07 -5.47
N GLN A 26 -10.96 2.30 -5.94
CA GLN A 26 -10.30 2.88 -7.10
C GLN A 26 -10.16 4.39 -6.95
N VAL A 27 -9.06 4.93 -7.45
CA VAL A 27 -8.79 6.36 -7.51
C VAL A 27 -8.83 6.85 -8.95
N PHE A 28 -9.54 7.96 -9.15
CA PHE A 28 -9.64 8.69 -10.40
C PHE A 28 -9.12 10.11 -10.22
N ASP A 29 -8.55 10.70 -11.27
CA ASP A 29 -8.15 12.10 -11.25
C ASP A 29 -9.36 13.04 -11.37
N ALA A 30 -9.12 14.36 -11.28
CA ALA A 30 -10.18 15.36 -11.36
C ALA A 30 -10.92 15.39 -12.72
N ALA A 31 -10.34 14.79 -13.76
CA ALA A 31 -10.98 14.63 -15.08
C ALA A 31 -11.74 13.29 -15.20
N GLY A 32 -11.80 12.48 -14.15
CA GLY A 32 -12.44 11.18 -14.13
C GLY A 32 -11.63 10.07 -14.80
N ARG A 33 -10.32 10.27 -15.02
CA ARG A 33 -9.45 9.23 -15.58
C ARG A 33 -8.93 8.33 -14.48
N PHE A 34 -8.90 7.02 -14.75
CA PHE A 34 -8.38 6.03 -13.82
C PHE A 34 -6.91 6.33 -13.49
N VAL A 35 -6.59 6.35 -12.19
CA VAL A 35 -5.23 6.52 -11.67
C VAL A 35 -4.72 5.19 -11.16
N MET A 36 -5.46 4.53 -10.26
CA MET A 36 -5.11 3.22 -9.74
C MET A 36 -6.28 2.51 -9.06
N SER A 37 -6.17 1.20 -8.91
CA SER A 37 -7.01 0.42 -8.01
C SER A 37 -6.46 0.54 -6.59
N ASP A 38 -7.30 0.25 -5.61
CA ASP A 38 -6.83 -0.24 -4.32
C ASP A 38 -6.00 -1.51 -4.51
N TRP A 39 -5.06 -1.73 -3.61
CA TRP A 39 -4.21 -2.92 -3.60
C TRP A 39 -3.28 -3.04 -4.82
N VAL A 40 -2.37 -2.07 -4.99
CA VAL A 40 -1.33 -2.13 -6.03
C VAL A 40 -0.02 -2.65 -5.48
N THR A 41 0.66 -3.49 -6.26
CA THR A 41 1.97 -4.03 -5.91
C THR A 41 3.06 -3.53 -6.86
N ASP A 42 4.26 -3.35 -6.33
CA ASP A 42 5.45 -2.98 -7.10
C ASP A 42 6.69 -3.64 -6.47
N SER A 43 7.49 -4.36 -7.25
CA SER A 43 8.70 -5.03 -6.76
C SER A 43 9.94 -4.12 -6.73
N ARG A 44 9.85 -2.92 -7.31
CA ARG A 44 10.95 -1.95 -7.35
C ARG A 44 11.10 -1.23 -6.02
N VAL A 45 12.34 -0.92 -5.64
CA VAL A 45 12.67 -0.18 -4.41
C VAL A 45 12.33 1.31 -4.58
N PRO A 46 11.35 1.86 -3.83
CA PRO A 46 11.07 3.29 -3.84
C PRO A 46 12.29 4.10 -3.41
N GLY A 47 12.53 5.22 -4.10
CA GLY A 47 13.72 6.05 -3.92
C GLY A 47 14.90 5.67 -4.81
N ASP A 48 15.06 4.39 -5.15
CA ASP A 48 16.22 3.90 -5.92
C ASP A 48 15.87 3.63 -7.39
N GLU A 49 14.84 2.82 -7.64
CA GLU A 49 14.50 2.33 -8.99
C GLU A 49 13.34 3.09 -9.64
N GLY A 50 12.64 3.94 -8.88
CA GLY A 50 11.40 4.54 -9.34
C GLY A 50 10.18 3.65 -9.11
N GLY A 51 9.17 3.83 -9.96
CA GLY A 51 7.98 2.98 -9.99
C GLY A 51 6.72 3.66 -9.49
N LEU A 52 5.62 2.91 -9.47
CA LEU A 52 4.30 3.43 -9.15
C LEU A 52 4.24 3.86 -7.68
N ILE A 53 4.67 2.97 -6.79
CA ILE A 53 4.68 3.24 -5.33
C ILE A 53 5.64 4.39 -5.01
N ASP A 54 6.77 4.49 -5.69
CA ASP A 54 7.70 5.60 -5.53
C ASP A 54 7.11 6.94 -6.01
N ALA A 55 6.45 6.96 -7.17
CA ALA A 55 5.79 8.16 -7.67
C ALA A 55 4.69 8.64 -6.71
N LEU A 56 3.94 7.71 -6.12
CA LEU A 56 2.85 8.01 -5.20
C LEU A 56 3.34 8.46 -3.83
N THR A 57 4.34 7.79 -3.25
CA THR A 57 4.92 8.16 -1.95
C THR A 57 5.60 9.53 -1.96
N ARG A 58 5.97 10.07 -3.14
CA ARG A 58 6.42 11.46 -3.29
C ARG A 58 5.29 12.48 -3.47
N GLY A 59 4.16 12.06 -4.02
CA GLY A 59 3.04 12.94 -4.36
C GLY A 59 2.00 13.09 -3.27
N VAL A 60 1.92 12.12 -2.35
CA VAL A 60 0.94 12.09 -1.27
C VAL A 60 1.56 11.56 0.03
N ASP A 61 0.95 11.91 1.16
CA ASP A 61 1.33 11.36 2.45
C ASP A 61 0.98 9.87 2.52
N VAL A 62 2.00 9.06 2.79
CA VAL A 62 1.89 7.60 2.93
C VAL A 62 2.40 7.19 4.31
N THR A 63 1.59 6.41 5.01
CA THR A 63 2.01 5.76 6.26
C THR A 63 2.57 4.39 5.93
N TRP A 64 3.80 4.13 6.37
CA TRP A 64 4.41 2.80 6.26
C TRP A 64 4.02 1.96 7.46
N TRP A 65 3.43 0.79 7.22
CA TRP A 65 3.11 -0.17 8.25
C TRP A 65 4.14 -1.28 8.32
N THR A 66 4.40 -1.74 9.53
CA THR A 66 5.00 -3.03 9.82
C THR A 66 3.98 -4.15 9.59
N ASP A 67 4.46 -5.40 9.48
CA ASP A 67 3.60 -6.58 9.42
C ASP A 67 2.61 -6.62 10.60
N ARG A 68 3.08 -6.21 11.78
CA ARG A 68 2.26 -6.22 12.99
C ARG A 68 1.12 -5.21 12.91
N GLU A 69 1.40 -3.97 12.50
CA GLU A 69 0.39 -2.93 12.35
C GLU A 69 -0.66 -3.31 11.29
N ARG A 70 -0.22 -3.89 10.16
CA ARG A 70 -1.13 -4.42 9.14
C ARG A 70 -2.04 -5.53 9.69
N ILE A 71 -1.46 -6.51 10.38
CA ILE A 71 -2.21 -7.63 10.95
C ILE A 71 -3.21 -7.13 12.01
N ASP A 72 -2.78 -6.24 12.88
CA ASP A 72 -3.65 -5.67 13.93
C ASP A 72 -4.81 -4.86 13.30
N ALA A 73 -4.53 -4.07 12.25
CA ALA A 73 -5.56 -3.37 11.50
C ALA A 73 -6.56 -4.36 10.88
N PHE A 74 -6.09 -5.42 10.20
CA PHE A 74 -6.94 -6.45 9.59
C PHE A 74 -7.94 -7.04 10.57
N TRP A 75 -7.46 -7.50 11.72
CA TRP A 75 -8.32 -8.11 12.72
C TRP A 75 -9.25 -7.10 13.39
N SER A 76 -8.83 -5.84 13.54
CA SER A 76 -9.71 -4.79 14.07
C SER A 76 -10.90 -4.48 13.16
N THR A 77 -10.73 -4.57 11.82
CA THR A 77 -11.82 -4.33 10.87
C THR A 77 -12.73 -5.56 10.69
N HIS A 78 -12.14 -6.76 10.66
CA HIS A 78 -12.85 -7.98 10.26
C HIS A 78 -13.35 -8.86 11.42
N TRP A 79 -12.91 -8.57 12.65
CA TRP A 79 -13.20 -9.42 13.80
C TRP A 79 -13.52 -8.64 15.09
N ASP A 80 -13.83 -7.34 15.01
CA ASP A 80 -14.39 -6.60 16.15
C ASP A 80 -15.78 -7.18 16.51
N PRO A 81 -15.94 -7.85 17.66
CA PRO A 81 -17.23 -8.38 18.09
C PRO A 81 -18.04 -7.23 18.70
N ARG A 82 -18.50 -6.29 17.86
CA ARG A 82 -19.57 -5.37 18.27
C ARG A 82 -20.93 -6.02 18.18
#